data_AF-A0A1F9NUC1-F1
#
_entry.id   AF-A0A1F9NUC1-F1
#
_cell.length_a   1.000
_cell.length_b   1.000
_cell.length_c   1.000
_cell.angle_alpha   90.00
_cell.angle_beta   90.00
_cell.angle_gamma   90.00
#
_symmetry.space_group_name_H-M   'P 1'
#
loop_
_entity.id
_entity.type
_entity.pdbx_description
1 polymer ?
#
loop_
_entity_poly.entity_id
_entity_poly.type
_entity_poly.pdbx_seq_one_letter_code
_entity_poly.pdbx_strand_id
1 'polypeptide(L)'
;MFADLVEDYCVWHVGGFSPGLSGTEALGRLPREIARLLTLERGELSEAAVAEIVRLPIRYFDNDLFLAEWNAAFVYDPKFQDTAEVLEFLNVQVLELRFFDRLLHEAIEGVSEELRPRRRLFHFLHDPYELPLRKLSGIRTDVSLIRERIYNALKFVGDAYLARVYEEARRKVGAEKHEGTVRDQLATLTDNYTVLNNQAQAARAETLELIIILLIAIEIVMGLLRW
;
A
#
# COMPACT_ATOMS: atom_id res chain seq x y z
N MET A 1 -6.18 12.22 11.24
CA MET A 1 -6.52 10.93 10.61
C MET A 1 -5.34 9.96 10.63
N PHE A 2 -4.51 9.95 11.68
CA PHE A 2 -3.44 8.95 11.90
C PHE A 2 -3.67 8.11 13.16
N ALA A 3 -4.60 8.51 14.04
CA ALA A 3 -4.74 7.92 15.38
C ALA A 3 -5.34 6.50 15.40
N ASP A 4 -6.02 6.08 14.32
CA ASP A 4 -6.67 4.76 14.24
C ASP A 4 -5.88 3.74 13.38
N LEU A 5 -4.66 4.05 12.94
CA LEU A 5 -3.81 3.08 12.26
C LEU A 5 -2.64 2.71 13.18
N VAL A 6 -2.61 1.46 13.59
CA VAL A 6 -1.55 0.90 14.43
C VAL A 6 -1.07 -0.37 13.75
N GLU A 7 0.24 -0.47 13.52
CA GLU A 7 0.90 -1.73 13.21
C GLU A 7 1.67 -2.20 14.43
N ASP A 8 1.30 -3.36 14.93
CA ASP A 8 2.00 -4.03 16.03
C ASP A 8 2.89 -5.13 15.43
N TYR A 9 4.21 -4.97 15.59
CA TYR A 9 5.19 -5.99 15.26
C TYR A 9 6.04 -6.31 16.49
N CYS A 10 5.90 -7.53 17.02
CA CYS A 10 6.53 -7.92 18.28
C CYS A 10 7.96 -8.40 18.07
N VAL A 11 8.92 -7.88 18.83
CA VAL A 11 10.32 -8.33 18.76
C VAL A 11 10.71 -9.00 20.06
N TRP A 12 10.97 -10.31 19.99
CA TRP A 12 11.51 -11.10 21.09
C TRP A 12 13.03 -11.12 21.01
N HIS A 13 13.67 -10.26 21.78
CA HIS A 13 15.13 -10.18 21.86
C HIS A 13 15.68 -11.08 22.98
N VAL A 14 16.71 -11.87 22.64
CA VAL A 14 17.53 -12.61 23.57
C VAL A 14 18.96 -12.06 23.49
N GLY A 15 19.45 -11.47 24.58
CA GLY A 15 20.83 -10.97 24.65
C GLY A 15 21.88 -12.06 24.93
N GLY A 16 21.46 -13.23 25.39
CA GLY A 16 22.33 -14.33 25.78
C GLY A 16 21.55 -15.49 26.40
N PHE A 17 22.13 -16.69 26.32
CA PHE A 17 21.63 -17.88 27.02
C PHE A 17 22.51 -18.22 28.22
N SER A 18 21.92 -18.86 29.24
CA SER A 18 22.65 -19.41 30.38
C SER A 18 22.27 -20.88 30.58
N PRO A 19 23.18 -21.85 30.36
CA PRO A 19 24.55 -21.67 29.86
C PRO A 19 24.58 -21.09 28.44
N GLY A 20 25.72 -20.51 28.02
CA GLY A 20 25.86 -19.94 26.69
C GLY A 20 25.56 -20.97 25.59
N LEU A 21 24.71 -20.60 24.64
CA LEU A 21 24.33 -21.42 23.49
C LEU A 21 24.62 -20.66 22.21
N SER A 22 25.06 -21.37 21.17
CA SER A 22 25.01 -20.88 19.80
C SER A 22 23.56 -20.76 19.32
N GLY A 23 23.31 -19.98 18.27
CA GLY A 23 21.99 -19.86 17.65
C GLY A 23 21.47 -21.21 17.15
N THR A 24 22.38 -22.06 16.65
CA THR A 24 22.05 -23.43 16.22
C THR A 24 21.64 -24.32 17.38
N GLU A 25 22.35 -24.27 18.51
CA GLU A 25 21.98 -25.03 19.70
C GLU A 25 20.68 -24.54 20.33
N ALA A 26 20.46 -23.22 20.36
CA ALA A 26 19.22 -22.64 20.85
C ALA A 26 18.03 -23.12 20.02
N LEU A 27 18.13 -23.06 18.68
CA LEU A 27 17.07 -23.53 17.78
C LEU A 27 16.81 -25.03 17.90
N GLY A 28 17.86 -25.83 18.11
CA GLY A 28 17.72 -27.28 18.29
C GLY A 28 17.09 -27.67 19.64
N ARG A 29 17.31 -26.88 20.70
CA ARG A 29 16.78 -27.16 22.04
C ARG A 29 15.39 -26.59 22.28
N LEU A 30 15.07 -25.44 21.69
CA LEU A 30 13.86 -24.66 21.96
C LEU A 30 13.03 -24.34 20.69
N PRO A 31 12.87 -25.24 19.72
CA PRO A 31 12.20 -24.91 18.46
C PRO A 31 10.71 -24.59 18.67
N ARG A 32 10.05 -25.27 19.62
CA ARG A 32 8.62 -25.08 19.89
C ARG A 32 8.36 -23.76 20.59
N GLU A 33 9.22 -23.40 21.55
CA GLU A 33 9.15 -22.14 22.28
C GLU A 33 9.37 -20.96 21.33
N ILE A 34 10.40 -21.04 20.48
CA ILE A 34 10.66 -20.02 19.45
C ILE A 34 9.46 -19.90 18.50
N ALA A 35 8.91 -21.03 18.02
CA ALA A 35 7.75 -21.00 17.14
C ALA A 35 6.52 -20.36 17.81
N ARG A 36 6.26 -20.62 19.08
CA ARG A 36 5.17 -19.99 19.83
C ARG A 36 5.36 -18.49 20.04
N LEU A 37 6.60 -18.05 20.27
CA LEU A 37 6.92 -16.63 20.34
C LEU A 37 6.69 -15.94 18.99
N LEU A 38 7.00 -16.62 17.89
CA LEU A 38 6.80 -16.10 16.53
C LEU A 38 5.33 -16.06 16.10
N THR A 39 4.50 -17.02 16.49
CA THR A 39 3.07 -17.02 16.16
C THR A 39 2.23 -16.19 17.12
N LEU A 40 2.75 -15.89 18.30
CA LEU A 40 2.02 -15.30 19.43
C LEU A 40 0.82 -16.16 19.90
N GLU A 41 0.81 -17.45 19.53
CA GLU A 41 -0.26 -18.38 19.87
C GLU A 41 0.03 -19.16 21.14
N ARG A 42 -1.02 -19.41 21.93
CA ARG A 42 -0.94 -20.20 23.17
C ARG A 42 -1.22 -21.68 22.96
N GLY A 43 -1.73 -22.08 21.79
CA GLY A 43 -2.08 -23.46 21.47
C GLY A 43 -0.88 -24.37 21.28
N GLU A 44 -1.14 -25.69 21.23
CA GLU A 44 -0.12 -26.67 20.86
C GLU A 44 0.10 -26.66 19.35
N LEU A 45 1.29 -26.27 18.91
CA LEU A 45 1.70 -26.34 17.52
C LEU A 45 2.02 -27.79 17.14
N SER A 46 1.57 -28.21 15.96
CA SER A 46 1.95 -29.51 15.41
C SER A 46 3.44 -29.55 15.04
N GLU A 47 4.05 -30.73 15.00
CA GLU A 47 5.46 -30.87 14.60
C GLU A 47 5.74 -30.31 13.21
N ALA A 48 4.79 -30.50 12.28
CA ALA A 48 4.91 -29.96 10.93
C ALA A 48 4.91 -28.42 10.93
N ALA A 49 4.02 -27.81 11.71
CA ALA A 49 3.95 -26.35 11.84
C ALA A 49 5.22 -25.79 12.48
N VAL A 50 5.70 -26.39 13.57
CA VAL A 50 6.96 -25.98 14.22
C VAL A 50 8.11 -26.05 13.24
N ALA A 51 8.26 -27.19 12.54
CA ALA A 51 9.32 -27.39 11.56
C ALA A 51 9.27 -26.39 10.39
N GLU A 52 8.07 -25.98 9.98
CA GLU A 52 7.87 -24.95 8.95
C GLU A 52 8.26 -23.55 9.43
N ILE A 53 7.79 -23.16 10.62
CA ILE A 53 8.04 -21.83 11.21
C ILE A 53 9.54 -21.61 11.40
N VAL A 54 10.25 -22.61 11.94
CA VAL A 54 11.69 -22.49 12.25
C VAL A 54 12.61 -22.86 11.09
N ARG A 55 12.07 -23.10 9.89
CA ARG A 55 12.80 -23.72 8.76
C ARG A 55 13.94 -22.88 8.22
N LEU A 56 13.77 -21.55 8.17
CA LEU A 56 14.66 -20.64 7.45
C LEU A 56 15.26 -19.58 8.38
N PRO A 57 16.12 -19.98 9.34
CA PRO A 57 16.81 -19.03 10.20
C PRO A 57 17.88 -18.25 9.41
N ILE A 58 17.96 -16.95 9.66
CA ILE A 58 19.10 -16.14 9.25
C ILE A 58 20.15 -16.21 10.36
N ARG A 59 21.37 -16.58 9.97
CA ARG A 59 22.54 -16.67 10.83
C ARG A 59 23.76 -16.15 10.08
N TYR A 60 24.59 -15.37 10.75
CA TYR A 60 25.83 -14.81 10.22
C TYR A 60 27.03 -15.19 11.11
N PHE A 61 26.83 -15.26 12.42
CA PHE A 61 27.78 -15.72 13.43
C PHE A 61 27.21 -16.90 14.26
N ASP A 62 28.07 -17.59 15.00
CA ASP A 62 27.62 -18.72 15.83
C ASP A 62 26.67 -18.29 16.97
N ASN A 63 26.78 -17.04 17.41
CA ASN A 63 25.99 -16.45 18.49
C ASN A 63 24.86 -15.53 17.99
N ASP A 64 24.46 -15.65 16.72
CA ASP A 64 23.27 -14.98 16.21
C ASP A 64 22.21 -15.98 15.71
N LEU A 65 20.96 -15.54 15.74
CA LEU A 65 19.83 -16.22 15.15
C LEU A 65 18.70 -15.22 14.96
N PHE A 66 18.23 -15.10 13.73
CA PHE A 66 17.07 -14.29 13.39
C PHE A 66 16.01 -15.16 12.69
N LEU A 67 14.77 -15.04 13.15
CA LEU A 67 13.58 -15.61 12.54
C LEU A 67 12.48 -14.56 12.55
N ALA A 68 11.72 -14.48 11.46
CA ALA A 68 10.56 -13.60 11.34
C ALA A 68 9.31 -14.39 10.99
N GLU A 69 8.19 -13.91 11.50
CA GLU A 69 6.83 -14.29 11.12
C GLU A 69 5.99 -13.03 10.88
N TRP A 70 4.73 -13.25 10.45
CA TRP A 70 3.80 -12.21 10.05
C TRP A 70 3.67 -11.04 11.04
N ASN A 71 3.71 -11.29 12.35
CA ASN A 71 3.50 -10.28 13.40
C ASN A 71 4.60 -10.24 14.48
N ALA A 72 5.63 -11.08 14.35
CA ALA A 72 6.69 -11.13 15.32
C ALA A 72 8.03 -11.58 14.74
N ALA A 73 9.12 -11.19 15.40
CA ALA A 73 10.46 -11.68 15.13
C ALA A 73 11.10 -12.21 16.42
N PHE A 74 11.93 -13.23 16.26
CA PHE A 74 12.83 -13.72 17.29
C PHE A 74 14.26 -13.34 16.91
N VAL A 75 14.94 -12.64 17.82
CA VAL A 75 16.29 -12.12 17.59
C VAL A 75 17.18 -12.57 18.75
N TYR A 76 18.09 -13.48 18.47
CA TYR A 76 19.24 -13.74 19.32
C TYR A 76 20.43 -13.00 18.71
N ASP A 77 20.85 -11.92 19.36
CA ASP A 77 21.99 -11.12 18.95
C ASP A 77 22.46 -10.27 20.15
N PRO A 78 23.74 -10.30 20.54
CA PRO A 78 24.28 -9.37 21.52
C PRO A 78 24.14 -7.88 21.14
N LYS A 79 24.04 -7.54 19.85
CA LYS A 79 23.93 -6.17 19.30
C LYS A 79 22.62 -5.97 18.52
N PHE A 80 21.49 -6.16 19.18
CA PHE A 80 20.18 -6.15 18.52
C PHE A 80 19.71 -4.79 17.97
N GLN A 81 20.36 -3.68 18.34
CA GLN A 81 19.86 -2.33 18.05
C GLN A 81 19.66 -2.10 16.56
N ASP A 82 20.65 -2.47 15.74
CA ASP A 82 20.60 -2.28 14.29
C ASP A 82 19.48 -3.13 13.66
N THR A 83 19.27 -4.35 14.17
CA THR A 83 18.16 -5.22 13.76
C THR A 83 16.81 -4.62 14.12
N ALA A 84 16.68 -4.05 15.33
CA ALA A 84 15.45 -3.41 15.77
C ALA A 84 15.11 -2.17 14.93
N GLU A 85 16.09 -1.33 14.59
CA GLU A 85 15.89 -0.17 13.72
C GLU A 85 15.37 -0.58 12.34
N VAL A 86 15.90 -1.68 11.78
CA VAL A 86 15.44 -2.23 10.50
C VAL A 86 13.99 -2.75 10.58
N LEU A 87 13.64 -3.43 11.67
CA LEU A 87 12.28 -3.92 11.88
C LEU A 87 11.28 -2.79 12.16
N GLU A 88 11.67 -1.77 12.92
CA GLU A 88 10.88 -0.57 13.14
C GLU A 88 10.62 0.15 11.81
N PHE A 89 11.66 0.28 11.00
CA PHE A 89 11.54 0.86 9.67
C PHE A 89 10.57 0.09 8.77
N LEU A 90 10.66 -1.25 8.76
CA LEU A 90 9.70 -2.10 8.06
C LEU A 90 8.27 -1.87 8.58
N ASN A 91 8.09 -1.78 9.90
CA ASN A 91 6.77 -1.56 10.50
C ASN A 91 6.16 -0.22 10.05
N VAL A 92 6.98 0.83 9.95
CA VAL A 92 6.56 2.13 9.41
C VAL A 92 6.14 2.02 7.94
N GLN A 93 6.87 1.27 7.12
CA GLN A 93 6.48 1.06 5.72
C GLN A 93 5.14 0.34 5.58
N VAL A 94 4.91 -0.70 6.39
CA VAL A 94 3.64 -1.43 6.39
C VAL A 94 2.50 -0.52 6.82
N LEU A 95 2.74 0.35 7.80
CA LEU A 95 1.78 1.38 8.21
C LEU A 95 1.47 2.36 7.07
N GLU A 96 2.48 2.86 6.37
CA GLU A 96 2.30 3.75 5.20
C GLU A 96 1.50 3.04 4.10
N LEU A 97 1.79 1.78 3.83
CA LEU A 97 1.08 0.97 2.84
C LEU A 97 -0.40 0.78 3.18
N ARG A 98 -0.73 0.53 4.45
CA ARG A 98 -2.14 0.48 4.89
C ARG A 98 -2.82 1.84 4.84
N PHE A 99 -2.09 2.91 5.12
CA PHE A 99 -2.61 4.27 4.97
C PHE A 99 -2.97 4.55 3.50
N PHE A 100 -2.07 4.23 2.56
CA PHE A 100 -2.33 4.44 1.13
C PHE A 100 -3.45 3.57 0.59
N ASP A 101 -3.53 2.30 0.99
CA ASP A 101 -4.65 1.43 0.61
C ASP A 101 -6.00 2.05 1.01
N ARG A 102 -6.13 2.54 2.26
CA ARG A 102 -7.38 3.22 2.69
C ARG A 102 -7.64 4.52 1.93
N LEU A 103 -6.62 5.36 1.77
CA LEU A 103 -6.76 6.62 1.03
C LEU A 103 -7.23 6.40 -0.41
N LEU A 104 -6.66 5.40 -1.09
CA LEU A 104 -7.01 5.07 -2.46
C LEU A 104 -8.38 4.42 -2.56
N HIS A 105 -8.73 3.57 -1.61
CA HIS A 105 -10.06 2.97 -1.54
C HIS A 105 -11.14 4.06 -1.44
N GLU A 106 -10.99 5.01 -0.49
CA GLU A 106 -11.91 6.14 -0.34
C GLU A 106 -11.98 7.01 -1.60
N ALA A 107 -10.83 7.25 -2.27
CA ALA A 107 -10.79 8.01 -3.51
C ALA A 107 -11.54 7.30 -4.66
N ILE A 108 -11.37 5.98 -4.79
CA ILE A 108 -12.06 5.17 -5.81
C ILE A 108 -13.57 5.16 -5.57
N GLU A 109 -14.01 4.96 -4.32
CA GLU A 109 -15.43 5.00 -3.95
C GLU A 109 -16.06 6.38 -4.22
N GLY A 110 -15.36 7.46 -3.86
CA GLY A 110 -15.83 8.83 -4.11
C GLY A 110 -16.06 9.12 -5.59
N VAL A 111 -15.15 8.67 -6.46
CA VAL A 111 -15.29 8.80 -7.91
C VAL A 111 -16.49 7.99 -8.44
N SER A 112 -16.70 6.79 -7.91
CA SER A 112 -17.82 5.91 -8.29
C SER A 112 -19.19 6.52 -7.93
N GLU A 113 -19.31 7.15 -6.75
CA GLU A 113 -20.55 7.80 -6.32
C GLU A 113 -20.87 9.07 -7.12
N GLU A 114 -19.85 9.88 -7.48
CA GLU A 114 -20.04 11.07 -8.33
C GLU A 114 -20.42 10.70 -9.79
N LEU A 115 -20.04 9.50 -10.23
CA LEU A 115 -20.38 8.93 -11.54
C LEU A 115 -21.83 8.41 -11.64
N ARG A 116 -22.57 8.31 -10.53
CA ARG A 116 -23.98 7.90 -10.59
C ARG A 116 -24.78 9.00 -11.31
N PRO A 117 -25.49 8.69 -12.41
CA PRO A 117 -26.21 9.69 -13.17
C PRO A 117 -27.35 10.24 -12.33
N ARG A 118 -27.13 11.41 -11.71
CA ARG A 118 -28.18 12.15 -11.03
C ARG A 118 -29.05 12.75 -12.13
N ARG A 119 -30.06 12.00 -12.58
CA ARG A 119 -31.12 12.43 -13.51
C ARG A 119 -31.73 13.74 -13.01
N ARG A 120 -31.19 14.88 -13.44
CA ARG A 120 -31.84 16.19 -13.34
C ARG A 120 -31.99 16.72 -14.76
N LEU A 121 -33.25 16.92 -15.12
CA LEU A 121 -33.76 17.16 -16.47
C LEU A 121 -33.32 18.48 -17.13
N PHE A 122 -32.40 19.24 -16.53
CA PHE A 122 -32.13 20.65 -16.86
C PHE A 122 -30.63 21.02 -16.94
N HIS A 123 -29.80 20.14 -17.53
CA HIS A 123 -28.34 20.29 -17.50
C HIS A 123 -27.70 20.96 -18.73
N PHE A 124 -28.48 21.62 -19.58
CA PHE A 124 -27.97 22.25 -20.82
C PHE A 124 -27.12 23.53 -20.58
N LEU A 125 -26.99 23.98 -19.33
CA LEU A 125 -26.40 25.29 -18.98
C LEU A 125 -25.24 25.22 -17.97
N HIS A 126 -24.87 24.05 -17.47
CA HIS A 126 -23.77 23.91 -16.52
C HIS A 126 -22.88 22.74 -16.96
N ASP A 127 -21.55 22.86 -16.91
CA ASP A 127 -20.69 21.71 -17.18
C ASP A 127 -20.82 20.71 -16.01
N PRO A 128 -21.33 19.47 -16.22
CA PRO A 128 -21.49 18.49 -15.13
C PRO A 128 -20.16 18.01 -14.56
N TYR A 129 -19.04 18.28 -15.25
CA TYR A 129 -17.75 17.66 -14.99
C TYR A 129 -16.67 18.62 -14.46
N GLU A 130 -16.93 19.93 -14.35
CA GLU A 130 -15.93 20.91 -13.86
C GLU A 130 -15.49 20.70 -12.40
N LEU A 131 -16.43 20.34 -11.52
CA LEU A 131 -16.15 20.11 -10.09
C LEU A 131 -15.42 18.78 -9.82
N PRO A 132 -15.82 17.64 -10.44
CA PRO A 132 -15.09 16.38 -10.34
C PRO A 132 -13.63 16.51 -10.82
N LEU A 133 -13.40 17.13 -11.98
CA LEU A 133 -12.06 17.25 -12.60
C LEU A 133 -11.08 18.10 -11.78
N ARG A 134 -11.55 19.16 -11.09
CA ARG A 134 -10.71 19.98 -10.21
C ARG A 134 -10.25 19.26 -8.95
N LYS A 135 -11.11 18.43 -8.35
CA LYS A 135 -10.74 17.58 -7.19
C LYS A 135 -9.78 16.47 -7.60
N LEU A 136 -9.98 15.89 -8.78
CA LEU A 136 -9.15 14.81 -9.33
C LEU A 136 -7.72 15.28 -9.70
N SER A 137 -7.53 16.52 -10.14
CA SER A 137 -6.20 17.08 -10.42
C SER A 137 -5.29 17.18 -9.18
N GLY A 138 -5.85 17.29 -7.97
CA GLY A 138 -5.07 17.31 -6.72
C GLY A 138 -4.43 15.96 -6.41
N ILE A 139 -5.17 14.87 -6.65
CA ILE A 139 -4.75 13.49 -6.37
C ILE A 139 -3.53 13.09 -7.23
N ARG A 140 -3.39 13.63 -8.45
CA ARG A 140 -2.25 13.32 -9.35
C ARG A 140 -0.89 13.74 -8.79
N THR A 141 -0.84 14.83 -8.02
CA THR A 141 0.40 15.29 -7.37
C THR A 141 0.73 14.41 -6.16
N ASP A 142 -0.29 13.96 -5.43
CA ASP A 142 -0.13 13.11 -4.25
C ASP A 142 0.43 11.72 -4.63
N VAL A 143 -0.05 11.11 -5.72
CA VAL A 143 0.41 9.78 -6.18
C VAL A 143 1.91 9.74 -6.54
N SER A 144 2.46 10.83 -7.08
CA SER A 144 3.89 10.86 -7.43
C SER A 144 4.80 10.94 -6.20
N LEU A 145 4.36 11.65 -5.16
CA LEU A 145 5.06 11.74 -3.87
C LEU A 145 4.99 10.41 -3.10
N ILE A 146 3.84 9.71 -3.18
CA ILE A 146 3.64 8.38 -2.58
C ILE A 146 4.60 7.37 -3.19
N ARG A 147 4.74 7.38 -4.52
CA ARG A 147 5.66 6.50 -5.24
C ARG A 147 7.11 6.75 -4.81
N GLU A 148 7.55 8.00 -4.70
CA GLU A 148 8.93 8.32 -4.33
C GLU A 148 9.28 7.86 -2.89
N ARG A 149 8.34 7.98 -1.94
CA ARG A 149 8.53 7.48 -0.57
C ARG A 149 8.70 5.97 -0.51
N ILE A 150 7.86 5.21 -1.21
CA ILE A 150 7.93 3.74 -1.24
C ILE A 150 9.29 3.27 -1.78
N TYR A 151 9.83 3.92 -2.82
CA TYR A 151 11.08 3.49 -3.46
C TYR A 151 12.38 3.96 -2.79
N ASN A 152 12.38 5.10 -2.09
CA ASN A 152 13.61 5.63 -1.47
C ASN A 152 13.96 4.99 -0.12
N ALA A 153 13.06 4.20 0.45
CA ALA A 153 13.21 3.54 1.73
C ALA A 153 14.38 2.52 1.78
N LEU A 154 14.70 1.88 0.65
CA LEU A 154 15.65 0.78 0.57
C LEU A 154 17.13 1.19 0.76
N LYS A 155 17.47 2.48 0.67
CA LYS A 155 18.87 2.96 0.67
C LYS A 155 19.55 2.92 2.05
N PHE A 156 18.82 2.61 3.12
CA PHE A 156 19.30 2.75 4.49
C PHE A 156 19.84 1.47 5.13
N VAL A 157 19.87 0.35 4.40
CA VAL A 157 20.29 -0.91 5.03
C VAL A 157 21.82 -0.95 5.16
N GLY A 158 22.30 -0.75 6.38
CA GLY A 158 23.70 -0.45 6.69
C GLY A 158 24.71 -1.55 6.32
N ASP A 159 24.29 -2.82 6.26
CA ASP A 159 25.14 -3.95 5.86
C ASP A 159 24.35 -5.13 5.24
N ALA A 160 25.08 -6.16 4.79
CA ALA A 160 24.51 -7.33 4.12
C ALA A 160 23.67 -8.24 5.04
N TYR A 161 23.93 -8.25 6.36
CA TYR A 161 23.13 -9.02 7.32
C TYR A 161 21.77 -8.37 7.49
N LEU A 162 21.76 -7.05 7.76
CA LEU A 162 20.56 -6.25 7.91
C LEU A 162 19.70 -6.28 6.63
N ALA A 163 20.32 -6.34 5.45
CA ALA A 163 19.60 -6.48 4.18
C ALA A 163 18.84 -7.81 4.11
N ARG A 164 19.43 -8.90 4.58
CA ARG A 164 18.75 -10.21 4.61
C ARG A 164 17.65 -10.24 5.65
N VAL A 165 17.88 -9.66 6.83
CA VAL A 165 16.86 -9.51 7.88
C VAL A 165 15.66 -8.75 7.34
N TYR A 166 15.90 -7.60 6.70
CA TYR A 166 14.86 -6.77 6.10
C TYR A 166 14.05 -7.55 5.06
N GLU A 167 14.71 -8.18 4.08
CA GLU A 167 14.00 -8.90 3.01
C GLU A 167 13.18 -10.09 3.54
N GLU A 168 13.71 -10.83 4.53
CA GLU A 168 12.97 -11.93 5.14
C GLU A 168 11.76 -11.43 5.92
N ALA A 169 11.93 -10.40 6.75
CA ALA A 169 10.82 -9.81 7.51
C ALA A 169 9.77 -9.20 6.58
N ARG A 170 10.20 -8.45 5.55
CA ARG A 170 9.32 -7.84 4.53
C ARG A 170 8.49 -8.88 3.80
N ARG A 171 9.11 -10.02 3.44
CA ARG A 171 8.41 -11.16 2.83
C ARG A 171 7.41 -11.78 3.79
N LYS A 172 7.79 -12.00 5.06
CA LYS A 172 6.93 -12.63 6.09
C LYS A 172 5.71 -11.79 6.44
N VAL A 173 5.87 -10.47 6.53
CA VAL A 173 4.75 -9.51 6.74
C VAL A 173 3.90 -9.32 5.48
N GLY A 174 4.34 -9.84 4.33
CA GLY A 174 3.60 -9.76 3.07
C GLY A 174 3.53 -8.35 2.48
N ALA A 175 4.47 -7.47 2.84
CA ALA A 175 4.49 -6.09 2.38
C ALA A 175 4.55 -6.00 0.84
N GLU A 176 5.30 -6.88 0.18
CA GLU A 176 5.36 -6.97 -1.29
C GLU A 176 4.00 -7.15 -1.96
N LYS A 177 3.17 -8.00 -1.37
CA LYS A 177 1.83 -8.27 -1.89
C LYS A 177 0.94 -7.04 -1.72
N HIS A 178 1.04 -6.38 -0.57
CA HIS A 178 0.26 -5.18 -0.26
C HIS A 178 0.67 -4.00 -1.13
N GLU A 179 1.96 -3.80 -1.38
CA GLU A 179 2.49 -2.86 -2.38
C GLU A 179 1.85 -3.08 -3.76
N GLY A 180 1.75 -4.34 -4.19
CA GLY A 180 1.09 -4.72 -5.44
C GLY A 180 -0.38 -4.27 -5.48
N THR A 181 -1.14 -4.53 -4.41
CA THR A 181 -2.54 -4.11 -4.30
C THR A 181 -2.70 -2.59 -4.37
N VAL A 182 -1.88 -1.83 -3.64
CA VAL A 182 -1.88 -0.36 -3.70
C VAL A 182 -1.57 0.15 -5.11
N ARG A 183 -0.61 -0.48 -5.80
CA ARG A 183 -0.28 -0.15 -7.20
C ARG A 183 -1.44 -0.40 -8.15
N ASP A 184 -2.17 -1.49 -7.98
CA ASP A 184 -3.30 -1.84 -8.84
C ASP A 184 -4.50 -0.90 -8.61
N GLN A 185 -4.73 -0.47 -7.37
CA GLN A 185 -5.70 0.58 -7.02
C GLN A 185 -5.33 1.93 -7.66
N LEU A 186 -4.05 2.32 -7.62
CA LEU A 186 -3.55 3.52 -8.29
C LEU A 186 -3.80 3.49 -9.80
N ALA A 187 -3.55 2.33 -10.44
CA ALA A 187 -3.81 2.16 -11.87
C ALA A 187 -5.31 2.31 -12.17
N THR A 188 -6.17 1.64 -11.39
CA THR A 188 -7.63 1.72 -11.52
C THR A 188 -8.14 3.16 -11.39
N LEU A 189 -7.65 3.90 -10.40
CA LEU A 189 -8.04 5.30 -10.20
C LEU A 189 -7.61 6.18 -11.39
N THR A 190 -6.42 5.94 -11.95
CA THR A 190 -5.89 6.65 -13.12
C THR A 190 -6.70 6.36 -14.39
N ASP A 191 -7.10 5.10 -14.58
CA ASP A 191 -7.93 4.68 -15.72
C ASP A 191 -9.32 5.32 -15.64
N ASN A 192 -9.96 5.27 -14.46
CA ASN A 192 -11.25 5.92 -14.22
C ASN A 192 -11.19 7.43 -14.50
N TYR A 193 -10.11 8.11 -14.08
CA TYR A 193 -9.89 9.52 -14.38
C TYR A 193 -9.82 9.78 -15.90
N THR A 194 -9.08 8.93 -16.62
CA THR A 194 -8.91 9.07 -18.07
C THR A 194 -10.25 8.92 -18.79
N VAL A 195 -11.06 7.94 -18.40
CA VAL A 195 -12.42 7.74 -18.94
C VAL A 195 -13.31 8.96 -18.68
N LEU A 196 -13.31 9.46 -17.44
CA LEU A 196 -14.07 10.65 -17.05
C LEU A 196 -13.68 11.90 -17.84
N ASN A 197 -12.37 12.15 -17.95
CA ASN A 197 -11.87 13.28 -18.71
C ASN A 197 -12.26 13.18 -20.19
N ASN A 198 -12.21 11.99 -20.78
CA ASN A 198 -12.63 11.76 -22.16
C ASN A 198 -14.14 12.01 -22.36
N GLN A 199 -14.99 11.56 -21.42
CA GLN A 199 -16.43 11.83 -21.46
C GLN A 199 -16.74 13.33 -21.35
N ALA A 200 -16.04 14.05 -20.47
CA ALA A 200 -16.21 15.50 -20.33
C ALA A 200 -15.82 16.24 -21.62
N GLN A 201 -14.71 15.85 -22.25
CA GLN A 201 -14.29 16.43 -23.54
C GLN A 201 -15.29 16.13 -24.66
N ALA A 202 -15.82 14.90 -24.71
CA ALA A 202 -16.86 14.51 -25.68
C ALA A 202 -18.14 15.33 -25.49
N ALA A 203 -18.62 15.50 -24.25
CA ALA A 203 -19.81 16.30 -23.96
C ALA A 203 -19.62 17.79 -24.33
N ARG A 204 -18.43 18.35 -24.09
CA ARG A 204 -18.07 19.71 -24.53
C ARG A 204 -18.07 19.83 -26.05
N ALA A 205 -17.54 18.84 -26.76
CA ALA A 205 -17.54 18.79 -28.21
C ALA A 205 -18.98 18.69 -28.78
N GLU A 206 -19.83 17.83 -28.22
CA GLU A 206 -21.24 17.69 -28.60
C GLU A 206 -22.02 18.98 -28.35
N THR A 207 -21.76 19.65 -27.23
CA THR A 207 -22.38 20.96 -26.92
C THR A 207 -21.96 22.02 -27.95
N LEU A 208 -20.68 22.06 -28.31
CA LEU A 208 -20.16 22.97 -29.32
C LEU A 208 -20.76 22.67 -30.70
N GLU A 209 -20.93 21.40 -31.04
CA GLU A 209 -21.60 20.97 -32.28
C GLU A 209 -23.07 21.42 -32.31
N LEU A 210 -23.82 21.20 -31.24
CA LEU A 210 -25.21 21.67 -31.10
C LEU A 210 -25.33 23.19 -31.25
N ILE A 211 -24.41 23.96 -30.64
CA ILE A 211 -24.38 25.41 -30.77
C ILE A 211 -24.14 25.81 -32.23
N ILE A 212 -23.21 25.17 -32.94
CA ILE A 212 -22.96 25.43 -34.36
C ILE A 212 -24.19 25.12 -35.21
N ILE A 213 -24.83 23.95 -35.00
CA ILE A 213 -26.04 23.56 -35.73
C ILE A 213 -27.17 24.57 -35.48
N LEU A 214 -27.36 25.02 -34.24
CA LEU A 214 -28.37 26.01 -33.89
C LEU A 214 -28.10 27.38 -34.54
N LEU A 215 -26.84 27.83 -34.53
CA LEU A 215 -26.42 29.07 -35.18
C LEU A 215 -26.71 29.04 -36.69
N ILE A 216 -26.37 27.93 -37.37
CA ILE A 216 -26.64 27.74 -38.81
C ILE A 216 -28.15 27.73 -39.07
N ALA A 217 -28.94 27.04 -38.24
CA ALA A 217 -30.39 26.99 -38.39
C ALA A 217 -31.03 28.40 -38.25
N ILE A 218 -30.58 29.19 -37.26
CA ILE A 218 -31.03 30.57 -37.06
C ILE A 218 -30.68 31.44 -38.26
N GLU A 219 -29.46 31.32 -38.80
CA GLU A 219 -29.01 32.06 -39.98
C GLU A 219 -29.88 31.76 -41.21
N ILE A 220 -30.17 30.48 -41.47
CA ILE A 220 -31.02 30.05 -42.59
C ILE A 220 -32.43 30.64 -42.46
N VAL A 221 -33.03 30.56 -41.26
CA VAL A 221 -34.37 31.10 -40.99
C VAL A 221 -34.41 32.62 -41.20
N MET A 222 -33.42 33.35 -40.70
CA MET A 222 -33.32 34.81 -40.91
C MET A 222 -33.09 35.16 -42.39
N GLY A 223 -32.31 34.37 -43.12
CA GLY A 223 -32.09 34.54 -44.55
C GLY A 223 -33.37 34.37 -45.36
N LEU A 224 -34.18 33.36 -45.04
CA LEU A 224 -35.50 33.12 -45.65
C LEU A 224 -36.51 34.23 -45.31
N LEU A 225 -36.51 34.74 -44.08
CA LEU A 225 -37.40 35.82 -43.64
C LEU A 225 -37.04 37.20 -44.25
N ARG A 226 -35.80 37.37 -44.71
CA ARG A 226 -35.32 38.60 -45.37
C ARG A 226 -35.50 38.59 -46.89
N TRP A 227 -36.04 37.51 -47.45
CA TRP A 227 -36.30 37.35 -48.89
C TRP A 227 -37.78 37.51 -49.23
#